data_AF-A0A3S1TQE8-F1
#
_entry.id   AF-A0A3S1TQE8-F1
#
_cell.length_a   1.000
_cell.length_b   1.000
_cell.length_c   1.000
_cell.angle_alpha   90.00
_cell.angle_beta   90.00
_cell.angle_gamma   90.00
#
_symmetry.space_group_name_H-M   'P 1'
#
loop_
_entity.id
_entity.type
_entity.pdbx_description
1 polymer ?
#
loop_
_entity_poly.entity_id
_entity_poly.type
_entity_poly.pdbx_seq_one_letter_code
_entity_poly.pdbx_strand_id
1 'polypeptide(L)'
;MKAVLLPGEHWLANRRGSLEVSRHDLKNPEFVSAYEKALFDKLPDVAARHFTVVRTGRTDVAVIERDGNLHAVLAPDRKLVLWTDAGPWKVTLIDTSVDLAIDAAIMRRLGQARKAELMSVHPVVDGQAGLLFIDGVLVRTLTAGVHGFWNV
;
A
#
# COMPACT_ATOMS: atom_id res chain seq x y z
N MET A 1 -8.13 -30.12 8.04
CA MET A 1 -7.15 -29.10 8.44
C MET A 1 -7.34 -27.89 7.55
N LYS A 2 -7.35 -26.68 8.11
CA LYS A 2 -7.34 -25.42 7.34
C LYS A 2 -6.18 -24.60 7.90
N ALA A 3 -5.14 -24.37 7.11
CA ALA A 3 -3.89 -23.76 7.57
C ALA A 3 -3.12 -23.15 6.40
N VAL A 4 -2.25 -22.19 6.71
CA VAL A 4 -1.15 -21.78 5.83
C VAL A 4 0.03 -22.69 6.11
N LEU A 5 0.63 -23.24 5.07
CA LEU A 5 1.81 -24.09 5.18
C LEU A 5 3.04 -23.29 4.76
N LEU A 6 4.04 -23.24 5.64
CA LEU A 6 5.33 -22.59 5.40
C LEU A 6 6.15 -23.36 4.35
N PRO A 7 7.22 -22.78 3.80
CA PRO A 7 8.12 -23.50 2.90
C PRO A 7 8.59 -24.83 3.49
N GLY A 8 8.60 -25.88 2.67
CA GLY A 8 9.00 -27.23 3.07
C GLY A 8 8.17 -28.34 2.43
N GLU A 9 8.49 -29.58 2.75
CA GLU A 9 7.71 -30.75 2.34
C GLU A 9 6.61 -31.02 3.36
N HIS A 10 5.38 -31.14 2.86
CA HIS A 10 4.19 -31.38 3.68
C HIS A 10 3.43 -32.60 3.17
N TRP A 11 3.09 -33.50 4.08
CA TRP A 11 2.27 -34.67 3.79
C TRP A 11 0.85 -34.44 4.31
N LEU A 12 -0.11 -34.34 3.39
CA LEU A 12 -1.52 -34.11 3.71
C LEU A 12 -2.37 -35.32 3.29
N ALA A 13 -3.09 -35.90 4.24
CA ALA A 13 -4.00 -37.00 3.95
C ALA A 13 -5.20 -36.50 3.11
N ASN A 14 -5.43 -37.11 1.95
CA ASN A 14 -6.54 -36.77 1.05
C ASN A 14 -7.47 -37.97 0.77
N ARG A 15 -7.89 -38.68 1.82
CA ARG A 15 -8.67 -39.94 1.67
C ARG A 15 -10.04 -39.76 1.01
N ARG A 16 -10.62 -38.55 1.04
CA ARG A 16 -11.95 -38.23 0.50
C ARG A 16 -11.91 -37.36 -0.77
N GLY A 17 -10.72 -37.08 -1.32
CA GLY A 17 -10.56 -36.29 -2.54
C GLY A 17 -10.93 -34.80 -2.42
N SER A 18 -11.18 -34.29 -1.21
CA SER A 18 -11.64 -32.91 -0.98
C SER A 18 -10.52 -31.94 -0.59
N LEU A 19 -9.25 -32.33 -0.75
CA LEU A 19 -8.11 -31.47 -0.46
C LEU A 19 -7.92 -30.43 -1.56
N GLU A 20 -7.93 -29.17 -1.17
CA GLU A 20 -7.59 -28.05 -2.03
C GLU A 20 -6.32 -27.37 -1.52
N VAL A 21 -5.37 -27.14 -2.44
CA VAL A 21 -4.09 -26.48 -2.15
C VAL A 21 -3.89 -25.35 -3.14
N SER A 22 -3.79 -24.13 -2.64
CA SER A 22 -3.36 -22.96 -3.41
C SER A 22 -1.90 -22.67 -3.09
N ARG A 23 -1.05 -22.56 -4.13
CA ARG A 23 0.35 -22.17 -3.98
C ARG A 23 0.48 -20.69 -4.31
N HIS A 24 1.25 -19.98 -3.50
CA HIS A 24 1.51 -18.55 -3.69
C HIS A 24 3.03 -18.33 -3.78
N ASP A 25 3.46 -17.64 -4.84
CA ASP A 25 4.87 -17.26 -5.03
C ASP A 25 5.14 -15.93 -4.31
N LEU A 26 6.06 -15.93 -3.35
CA LEU A 26 6.44 -14.75 -2.55
C LEU A 26 7.18 -13.66 -3.37
N LYS A 27 7.51 -13.93 -4.63
CA LYS A 27 7.88 -12.87 -5.59
C LYS A 27 6.73 -11.91 -5.84
N ASN A 28 5.49 -12.42 -5.81
CA ASN A 28 4.26 -11.62 -5.82
C ASN A 28 3.74 -11.55 -4.38
N PRO A 29 4.09 -10.50 -3.63
CA PRO A 29 3.88 -10.46 -2.18
C PRO A 29 2.41 -10.29 -1.79
N GLU A 30 1.54 -9.90 -2.73
CA GLU A 30 0.12 -9.69 -2.49
C GLU A 30 -0.61 -11.02 -2.36
N PHE A 31 -1.37 -11.18 -1.28
CA PHE A 31 -2.24 -12.31 -1.09
C PHE A 31 -3.59 -12.05 -1.77
N VAL A 32 -3.78 -12.66 -2.94
CA VAL A 32 -5.06 -12.62 -3.67
C VAL A 32 -5.63 -14.03 -3.70
N SER A 33 -6.77 -14.24 -3.04
CA SER A 33 -7.41 -15.56 -2.94
C SER A 33 -8.92 -15.44 -2.75
N ALA A 34 -9.68 -16.34 -3.38
CA ALA A 34 -11.11 -16.49 -3.13
C ALA A 34 -11.42 -16.82 -1.65
N TYR A 35 -10.44 -17.35 -0.92
CA TYR A 35 -10.56 -17.73 0.48
C TYR A 35 -10.21 -16.61 1.45
N GLU A 36 -9.78 -15.43 0.99
CA GLU A 36 -9.29 -14.37 1.87
C GLU A 36 -10.28 -14.04 3.00
N LYS A 37 -11.54 -13.71 2.66
CA LYS A 37 -12.56 -13.40 3.66
C LYS A 37 -12.75 -14.56 4.65
N ALA A 38 -12.89 -15.79 4.16
CA ALA A 38 -13.09 -16.96 5.00
C ALA A 38 -11.88 -17.24 5.90
N LEU A 39 -10.66 -16.98 5.42
CA LEU A 39 -9.42 -17.15 6.16
C LEU A 39 -9.34 -16.15 7.32
N PHE A 40 -9.60 -14.87 7.06
CA PHE A 40 -9.64 -13.84 8.12
C PHE A 40 -10.78 -14.08 9.11
N ASP A 41 -11.96 -14.48 8.65
CA ASP A 41 -13.14 -14.68 9.51
C ASP A 41 -13.06 -15.95 10.36
N LYS A 42 -12.48 -17.04 9.83
CA LYS A 42 -12.53 -18.37 10.46
C LYS A 42 -11.20 -18.80 11.05
N LEU A 43 -10.08 -18.18 10.65
CA LEU A 43 -8.74 -18.50 11.13
C LEU A 43 -7.93 -17.21 11.42
N PRO A 44 -8.44 -16.31 12.27
CA PRO A 44 -7.80 -15.01 12.53
C PRO A 44 -6.36 -15.15 13.04
N ASP A 45 -6.07 -16.16 13.86
CA ASP A 45 -4.71 -16.39 14.39
C ASP A 45 -3.73 -16.79 13.29
N VAL A 46 -4.17 -17.61 12.33
CA VAL A 46 -3.36 -17.97 11.15
C VAL A 46 -3.14 -16.74 10.30
N ALA A 47 -4.18 -15.94 10.10
CA ALA A 47 -4.08 -14.73 9.30
C ALA A 47 -3.11 -13.71 9.92
N ALA A 48 -3.21 -13.47 11.23
CA ALA A 48 -2.34 -12.56 11.97
C ALA A 48 -0.86 -12.99 11.94
N ARG A 49 -0.59 -14.30 11.88
CA ARG A 49 0.78 -14.83 11.81
C ARG A 49 1.43 -14.66 10.44
N HIS A 50 0.67 -14.80 9.35
CA HIS A 50 1.23 -14.92 8.00
C HIS A 50 0.98 -13.71 7.10
N PHE A 51 0.06 -12.81 7.47
CA PHE A 51 -0.26 -11.65 6.66
C PHE A 51 0.00 -10.33 7.38
N THR A 52 0.58 -9.40 6.64
CA THR A 52 0.63 -7.98 6.97
C THR A 52 -0.55 -7.32 6.25
N VAL A 53 -1.49 -6.77 7.01
CA VAL A 53 -2.68 -6.12 6.45
C VAL A 53 -2.51 -4.61 6.55
N VAL A 54 -2.55 -3.94 5.40
CA VAL A 54 -2.56 -2.48 5.31
C VAL A 54 -3.98 -2.03 4.97
N ARG A 55 -4.51 -1.08 5.74
CA ARG A 55 -5.80 -0.44 5.49
C ARG A 55 -5.63 1.06 5.55
N THR A 56 -6.21 1.75 4.59
CA THR A 56 -6.33 3.20 4.57
C THR A 56 -7.77 3.59 4.94
N GLY A 57 -7.92 4.58 5.80
CA GLY A 57 -9.19 5.26 6.00
C GLY A 57 -9.54 6.19 4.83
N ARG A 58 -10.58 7.01 5.03
CA ARG A 58 -11.13 7.92 4.00
C ARG A 58 -10.17 9.02 3.56
N THR A 59 -9.24 9.41 4.43
CA THR A 59 -8.27 10.48 4.17
C THR A 59 -6.85 9.96 4.28
N ASP A 60 -6.65 8.63 4.33
CA ASP A 60 -5.32 8.07 4.44
C ASP A 60 -4.79 7.65 3.07
N VAL A 61 -3.55 8.03 2.80
CA VAL A 61 -2.72 7.38 1.79
C VAL A 61 -1.67 6.55 2.50
N ALA A 62 -1.45 5.31 2.05
CA ALA A 62 -0.36 4.48 2.57
C ALA A 62 0.79 4.43 1.56
N VAL A 63 1.99 4.81 1.98
CA VAL A 63 3.24 4.54 1.26
C VAL A 63 3.85 3.27 1.83
N ILE A 64 3.96 2.23 1.00
CA ILE A 64 4.34 0.88 1.41
C ILE A 64 5.68 0.53 0.77
N GLU A 65 6.62 0.10 1.59
CA GLU A 65 7.98 -0.24 1.20
C GLU A 65 8.31 -1.69 1.53
N ARG A 66 9.08 -2.33 0.65
CA ARG A 66 9.66 -3.65 0.80
C ARG A 66 11.16 -3.52 0.69
N ASP A 67 11.91 -3.98 1.69
CA ASP A 67 13.38 -3.89 1.68
C ASP A 67 13.90 -2.46 1.42
N GLY A 68 13.20 -1.45 1.94
CA GLY A 68 13.50 -0.02 1.76
C GLY A 68 13.13 0.56 0.37
N ASN A 69 12.68 -0.27 -0.57
CA ASN A 69 12.22 0.15 -1.88
C ASN A 69 10.71 0.36 -1.88
N LEU A 70 10.22 1.33 -2.67
CA LEU A 70 8.79 1.57 -2.78
C LEU A 70 8.11 0.37 -3.46
N HIS A 71 7.18 -0.25 -2.75
CA HIS A 71 6.41 -1.38 -3.23
C HIS A 71 5.05 -0.96 -3.79
N ALA A 72 4.29 -0.17 -3.04
CA ALA A 72 2.96 0.27 -3.42
C ALA A 72 2.61 1.61 -2.78
N VAL A 73 1.67 2.32 -3.39
CA VAL A 73 0.96 3.43 -2.77
C VAL A 73 -0.52 3.06 -2.76
N LEU A 74 -1.15 3.13 -1.60
CA LEU A 74 -2.54 2.76 -1.43
C LEU A 74 -3.40 4.01 -1.29
N ALA A 75 -4.41 4.15 -2.14
CA ALA A 75 -5.39 5.21 -2.09
C ALA A 75 -6.29 5.11 -0.85
N PRO A 76 -7.06 6.15 -0.52
CA PRO A 76 -8.05 6.08 0.54
C PRO A 76 -9.10 4.98 0.35
N ASP A 77 -9.64 4.49 1.46
CA ASP A 77 -10.65 3.42 1.51
C ASP A 77 -10.22 2.18 0.72
N ARG A 78 -9.00 1.71 0.99
CA ARG A 78 -8.44 0.50 0.37
C ARG A 78 -7.86 -0.43 1.42
N LYS A 79 -7.66 -1.66 0.98
CA LYS A 79 -7.05 -2.73 1.74
C LYS A 79 -6.04 -3.44 0.86
N LEU A 80 -4.86 -3.69 1.40
CA LEU A 80 -3.84 -4.55 0.80
C LEU A 80 -3.47 -5.64 1.80
N VAL A 81 -3.40 -6.89 1.34
CA VAL A 81 -2.95 -8.03 2.15
C VAL A 81 -1.64 -8.51 1.56
N LEU A 82 -0.59 -8.50 2.39
CA LEU A 82 0.76 -8.92 1.99
C LEU A 82 1.15 -10.16 2.78
N TRP A 83 1.89 -11.07 2.16
CA TRP A 83 2.60 -12.11 2.89
C TRP A 83 3.66 -11.47 3.80
N THR A 84 3.61 -11.74 5.10
CA THR A 84 4.58 -11.19 6.06
C THR A 84 6.00 -11.64 5.73
N ASP A 85 6.17 -12.92 5.35
CA ASP A 85 7.46 -13.50 4.98
C ASP A 85 8.03 -12.94 3.66
N ALA A 86 7.24 -12.18 2.90
CA ALA A 86 7.74 -11.44 1.74
C ALA A 86 8.33 -10.07 2.12
N GLY A 87 8.28 -9.65 3.39
CA GLY A 87 8.89 -8.42 3.88
C GLY A 87 10.41 -8.54 4.14
N PRO A 88 11.00 -7.60 4.90
CA PRO A 88 10.37 -6.64 5.80
C PRO A 88 9.54 -5.55 5.10
N TRP A 89 8.40 -5.22 5.72
CA TRP A 89 7.47 -4.19 5.29
C TRP A 89 7.60 -2.94 6.15
N LYS A 90 7.66 -1.77 5.50
CA LYS A 90 7.48 -0.48 6.17
C LYS A 90 6.26 0.21 5.58
N VAL A 91 5.33 0.61 6.45
CA VAL A 91 4.10 1.28 6.05
C VAL A 91 4.09 2.67 6.68
N THR A 92 3.93 3.69 5.86
CA THR A 92 3.76 5.07 6.31
C THR A 92 2.36 5.51 5.91
N LEU A 93 1.50 5.74 6.91
CA LEU A 93 0.17 6.32 6.69
C LEU A 93 0.27 7.84 6.74
N ILE A 94 -0.38 8.49 5.79
CA ILE A 94 -0.39 9.95 5.62
C ILE A 94 -1.84 10.39 5.58
N ASP A 95 -2.24 11.22 6.55
CA ASP A 95 -3.58 11.81 6.58
C ASP A 95 -3.61 13.06 5.69
N THR A 96 -4.27 12.92 4.55
CA THR A 96 -4.41 13.96 3.53
C THR A 96 -5.42 15.03 3.89
N SER A 97 -6.19 14.87 4.97
CA SER A 97 -7.09 15.92 5.47
C SER A 97 -6.34 17.06 6.17
N VAL A 98 -5.13 16.79 6.65
CA VAL A 98 -4.28 17.79 7.32
C VAL A 98 -3.52 18.63 6.30
N ASP A 99 -2.87 17.98 5.34
CA ASP A 99 -2.19 18.65 4.22
C ASP A 99 -2.11 17.69 3.02
N LEU A 100 -2.45 18.19 1.84
CA LEU A 100 -2.29 17.45 0.59
C LEU A 100 -0.85 17.45 0.09
N ALA A 101 0.01 18.33 0.62
CA ALA A 101 1.40 18.44 0.19
C ALA A 101 2.19 17.15 0.45
N ILE A 102 2.94 16.72 -0.57
CA ILE A 102 3.83 15.58 -0.50
C ILE A 102 5.24 16.07 -0.17
N ASP A 103 5.85 15.47 0.85
CA ASP A 103 7.27 15.71 1.15
C ASP A 103 8.16 15.41 -0.08
N ALA A 104 9.14 16.27 -0.33
CA ALA A 104 9.99 16.17 -1.52
C ALA A 104 10.75 14.84 -1.62
N ALA A 105 11.13 14.22 -0.49
CA ALA A 105 11.79 12.92 -0.49
C ALA A 105 10.81 11.81 -0.89
N ILE A 106 9.55 11.87 -0.44
CA ILE A 106 8.50 10.95 -0.88
C ILE A 106 8.22 11.15 -2.37
N MET A 107 7.98 12.39 -2.81
CA MET A 107 7.74 12.73 -4.22
C MET A 107 8.81 12.15 -5.14
N ARG A 108 10.09 12.32 -4.80
CA ARG A 108 11.22 11.78 -5.58
C ARG A 108 11.18 10.25 -5.64
N ARG A 109 10.89 9.58 -4.52
CA ARG A 109 10.82 8.10 -4.46
C ARG A 109 9.65 7.56 -5.28
N LEU A 110 8.48 8.20 -5.20
CA LEU A 110 7.32 7.87 -6.03
C LEU A 110 7.64 7.97 -7.52
N GLY A 111 8.28 9.07 -7.93
CA GLY A 111 8.69 9.30 -9.32
C GLY A 111 9.71 8.27 -9.82
N GLN A 112 10.76 7.99 -9.04
CA GLN A 112 11.79 7.01 -9.39
C GLN A 112 11.23 5.60 -9.56
N ALA A 113 10.28 5.22 -8.70
CA ALA A 113 9.61 3.93 -8.73
C ALA A 113 8.45 3.86 -9.76
N ARG A 114 8.17 4.96 -10.47
CA ARG A 114 7.04 5.09 -11.41
C ARG A 114 5.67 4.76 -10.76
N LYS A 115 5.49 5.15 -9.50
CA LYS A 115 4.26 4.96 -8.71
C LYS A 115 3.70 6.31 -8.31
N ALA A 116 3.36 7.10 -9.32
CA ALA A 116 2.95 8.50 -9.20
C ALA A 116 1.45 8.70 -9.47
N GLU A 117 0.66 7.62 -9.52
CA GLU A 117 -0.75 7.65 -9.93
C GLU A 117 -1.60 8.52 -8.99
N LEU A 118 -1.24 8.54 -7.69
CA LEU A 118 -1.91 9.34 -6.68
C LEU A 118 -1.26 10.72 -6.45
N MET A 119 -0.32 11.10 -7.31
CA MET A 119 0.48 12.32 -7.15
C MET A 119 0.30 13.22 -8.37
N SER A 120 0.00 14.49 -8.11
CA SER A 120 0.13 15.56 -9.09
C SER A 120 1.38 16.39 -8.78
N VAL A 121 2.13 16.76 -9.82
CA VAL A 121 3.38 17.52 -9.69
C VAL A 121 3.26 18.83 -10.44
N HIS A 122 3.54 19.93 -9.75
CA HIS A 122 3.35 21.29 -10.25
C HIS A 122 4.64 22.09 -10.09
N PRO A 123 5.40 22.30 -11.18
CA PRO A 123 6.55 23.20 -11.16
C PRO A 123 6.10 24.66 -11.16
N VAL A 124 6.67 25.46 -10.27
CA VAL A 124 6.58 26.91 -10.23
C VAL A 124 7.92 27.47 -10.68
N VAL A 125 7.92 28.24 -11.77
CA VAL A 125 9.14 28.82 -12.34
C VAL A 125 9.64 29.97 -11.47
N ASP A 126 10.94 30.25 -11.52
CA ASP A 126 11.51 31.43 -10.89
C ASP A 126 10.80 32.72 -11.38
N GLY A 127 10.59 33.66 -10.46
CA GLY A 127 9.80 34.87 -10.71
C GLY A 127 8.28 34.65 -10.81
N GLN A 128 7.77 33.42 -10.59
CA GLN A 128 6.34 33.13 -10.51
C GLN A 128 5.93 32.69 -9.10
N ALA A 129 4.62 32.79 -8.83
CA ALA A 129 4.00 32.24 -7.63
C ALA A 129 2.90 31.25 -8.02
N GLY A 130 2.92 30.06 -7.42
CA GLY A 130 1.80 29.12 -7.52
C GLY A 130 0.74 29.45 -6.49
N LEU A 131 -0.53 29.21 -6.80
CA LEU A 131 -1.63 29.38 -5.85
C LEU A 131 -2.32 28.03 -5.66
N LEU A 132 -2.26 27.48 -4.44
CA LEU A 132 -2.92 26.23 -4.09
C LEU A 132 -4.32 26.53 -3.57
N PHE A 133 -5.31 25.98 -4.26
CA PHE A 133 -6.70 26.01 -3.86
C PHE A 133 -7.16 24.61 -3.45
N ILE A 134 -7.88 24.50 -2.33
CA ILE A 134 -8.56 23.29 -1.90
C ILE A 134 -10.05 23.65 -1.76
N ASP A 135 -10.92 22.91 -2.44
CA ASP A 135 -12.36 23.18 -2.50
C ASP A 135 -12.70 24.65 -2.86
N GLY A 136 -11.91 25.23 -3.76
CA GLY A 136 -12.06 26.62 -4.22
C GLY A 136 -11.52 27.68 -3.25
N VAL A 137 -10.98 27.30 -2.09
CA VAL A 137 -10.41 28.21 -1.10
C VAL A 137 -8.89 28.28 -1.27
N LEU A 138 -8.33 29.49 -1.35
CA LEU A 138 -6.87 29.69 -1.37
C LEU A 138 -6.28 29.31 -0.01
N VAL A 139 -5.46 28.26 0.02
CA VAL A 139 -4.84 27.75 1.25
C VAL A 139 -3.35 28.07 1.35
N ARG A 140 -2.64 28.24 0.23
CA ARG A 140 -1.20 28.49 0.21
C ARG A 140 -0.74 29.17 -1.07
N THR A 141 0.19 30.10 -0.95
CA THR A 141 0.99 30.58 -2.10
C THR A 141 2.31 29.81 -2.12
N LEU A 142 2.66 29.26 -3.28
CA LEU A 142 3.84 28.42 -3.49
C LEU A 142 4.96 29.25 -4.12
N THR A 143 6.16 29.14 -3.57
CA THR A 143 7.37 29.73 -4.15
C THR A 143 7.84 28.95 -5.37
N ALA A 144 8.80 29.51 -6.12
CA ALA A 144 9.52 28.78 -7.16
C ALA A 144 10.06 27.43 -6.63
N GLY A 145 9.95 26.38 -7.44
CA GLY A 145 10.26 25.01 -7.05
C GLY A 145 9.28 24.00 -7.62
N VAL A 146 9.49 22.71 -7.33
CA VAL A 146 8.60 21.62 -7.74
C VAL A 146 7.80 21.16 -6.54
N HIS A 147 6.47 21.26 -6.63
CA HIS A 147 5.55 20.91 -5.55
C HIS A 147 4.73 19.68 -5.94
N GLY A 148 4.62 18.72 -5.02
CA GLY A 148 3.79 17.53 -5.18
C GLY A 148 2.58 17.58 -4.27
N PHE A 149 1.41 17.16 -4.77
CA PHE A 149 0.19 17.05 -3.98
C PHE A 149 -0.49 15.70 -4.22
N TRP A 150 -1.00 15.09 -3.16
CA TRP A 150 -1.90 13.95 -3.27
C TRP A 150 -3.17 14.37 -4.02
N ASN A 151 -3.63 13.58 -4.99
CA ASN A 151 -4.81 13.88 -5.82
C ASN A 151 -5.99 12.94 -5.49
N VAL A 152 -6.23 12.74 -4.20
CA VAL A 152 -7.20 11.77 -3.65
C VAL A 152 -8.51 12.40 -3.20
#